data_AF-A0A419N8Z6-F1
#
_entry.id   AF-A0A419N8Z6-F1
#
_cell.length_a   1.000
_cell.length_b   1.000
_cell.length_c   1.000
_cell.angle_alpha   90.00
_cell.angle_beta   90.00
_cell.angle_gamma   90.00
#
_symmetry.space_group_name_H-M   'P 1'
#
loop_
_entity.id
_entity.type
_entity.pdbx_description
1 polymer ?
#
loop_
_entity_poly.entity_id
_entity_poly.type
_entity_poly.pdbx_seq_one_letter_code
_entity_poly.pdbx_strand_id
1 'polypeptide(L)'
;MKSWLLPLLLLAPLCSQAASTPKEIKARFSQFKVGDKTICLDDVTYANNSKMKVIENGFVVSKRKNVLIYQSNTLFLLGNDITVNIKAIIESRAGETSFNNQFKQAMIQVDGLDDPARANEKAKIIQSFEDVISDKHNETPYSSVALTDKGYIITQVESHSTTISECYVTPYKKPENTK
;
A
#
# COMPACT_ATOMS: atom_id res chain seq x y z
N MET A 1 -5.37 56.68 20.65
CA MET A 1 -4.85 56.03 19.41
C MET A 1 -3.81 55.03 19.85
N LYS A 2 -3.80 53.73 19.53
CA LYS A 2 -4.70 52.82 18.81
C LYS A 2 -4.51 51.46 19.50
N SER A 3 -5.62 50.85 19.90
CA SER A 3 -5.74 49.39 20.09
C SER A 3 -5.14 48.68 18.87
N TRP A 4 -4.32 47.65 19.06
CA TRP A 4 -4.12 46.57 18.09
C TRP A 4 -3.66 45.30 18.84
N LEU A 5 -4.60 44.74 19.58
CA LEU A 5 -4.62 43.32 19.95
C LEU A 5 -4.99 42.52 18.70
N LEU A 6 -4.06 41.66 18.24
CA LEU A 6 -4.25 40.44 17.41
C LEU A 6 -5.00 40.60 16.05
N PRO A 7 -4.49 39.94 14.97
CA PRO A 7 -4.56 38.49 14.94
C PRO A 7 -3.32 37.82 14.33
N LEU A 8 -2.46 37.31 15.21
CA LEU A 8 -1.55 36.19 14.92
C LEU A 8 -2.32 34.85 14.92
N LEU A 9 -3.53 34.84 14.36
CA LEU A 9 -4.45 33.69 14.31
C LEU A 9 -4.54 33.06 12.91
N LEU A 10 -3.60 33.40 12.01
CA LEU A 10 -3.54 32.86 10.65
C LEU A 10 -2.45 31.80 10.44
N LEU A 11 -1.80 31.32 11.50
CA LEU A 11 -1.19 30.00 11.49
C LEU A 11 -2.31 28.97 11.63
N ALA A 12 -3.12 28.86 10.58
CA ALA A 12 -3.88 27.65 10.34
C ALA A 12 -2.88 26.49 10.45
N PRO A 13 -3.11 25.49 11.32
CA PRO A 13 -2.30 24.30 11.29
C PRO A 13 -2.55 23.69 9.91
N LEU A 14 -1.58 23.87 9.01
CA LEU A 14 -1.37 22.93 7.90
C LEU A 14 -1.49 21.57 8.54
N CYS A 15 -2.56 20.85 8.21
CA CYS A 15 -3.00 19.67 8.93
C CYS A 15 -1.82 18.76 9.25
N SER A 16 -1.32 18.84 10.48
CA SER A 16 -0.63 17.73 11.10
C SER A 16 -1.69 16.64 11.20
N GLN A 17 -1.84 15.83 10.15
CA GLN A 17 -2.52 14.56 10.29
C GLN A 17 -1.71 13.81 11.35
N ALA A 18 -2.17 13.87 12.59
CA ALA A 18 -1.58 13.10 13.67
C ALA A 18 -1.54 11.64 13.21
N ALA A 19 -0.39 10.99 13.37
CA ALA A 19 -0.27 9.57 13.08
C ALA A 19 -1.41 8.82 13.78
N SER A 20 -2.15 8.02 13.03
CA SER A 20 -3.31 7.31 13.57
C SER A 20 -2.84 6.32 14.62
N THR A 21 -3.60 6.21 15.71
CA THR A 21 -3.30 5.23 16.75
C THR A 21 -3.51 3.81 16.22
N PRO A 22 -2.80 2.80 16.78
CA PRO A 22 -3.03 1.40 16.43
C PRO A 22 -4.50 0.96 16.58
N LYS A 23 -5.20 1.52 17.57
CA LYS A 23 -6.63 1.27 17.80
C LYS A 23 -7.49 1.78 16.64
N GLU A 24 -7.22 2.98 16.13
CA GLU A 24 -7.94 3.56 14.99
C GLU A 24 -7.69 2.73 13.73
N ILE A 25 -6.44 2.36 13.47
CA ILE A 25 -6.06 1.56 12.30
C ILE A 25 -6.75 0.21 12.32
N LYS A 26 -6.77 -0.46 13.48
CA LYS A 26 -7.49 -1.74 13.67
C LYS A 26 -9.00 -1.59 13.53
N ALA A 27 -9.58 -0.48 14.01
CA ALA A 27 -11.00 -0.20 13.80
C ALA A 27 -11.33 -0.04 12.31
N ARG A 28 -10.46 0.62 11.53
CA ARG A 28 -10.62 0.75 10.07
C ARG A 28 -10.43 -0.57 9.33
N PHE A 29 -9.41 -1.36 9.70
CA PHE A 29 -9.26 -2.73 9.21
C PHE A 29 -10.52 -3.58 9.44
N SER A 30 -11.23 -3.34 10.55
CA SER A 30 -12.48 -4.03 10.86
C SER A 30 -13.65 -3.63 9.96
N GLN A 31 -13.58 -2.47 9.30
CA GLN A 31 -14.62 -1.94 8.42
C GLN A 31 -14.55 -2.46 6.98
N PHE A 32 -13.42 -3.05 6.56
CA PHE A 32 -13.28 -3.64 5.23
C PHE A 32 -14.34 -4.72 4.97
N LYS A 33 -14.84 -4.73 3.74
CA LYS A 33 -15.83 -5.68 3.24
C LYS A 33 -15.31 -6.38 1.99
N VAL A 34 -15.84 -7.57 1.73
CA VAL A 34 -15.60 -8.27 0.47
C VAL A 34 -16.08 -7.38 -0.69
N GLY A 35 -15.23 -7.23 -1.70
CA GLY A 35 -15.44 -6.38 -2.86
C GLY A 35 -14.82 -4.98 -2.75
N ASP A 36 -14.36 -4.56 -1.57
CA ASP A 36 -13.68 -3.26 -1.42
C ASP A 36 -12.43 -3.24 -2.30
N LYS A 37 -12.25 -2.16 -3.07
CA LYS A 37 -11.11 -2.00 -3.98
C LYS A 37 -9.99 -1.27 -3.26
N THR A 38 -8.76 -1.69 -3.52
CA THR A 38 -7.54 -1.06 -3.02
C THR A 38 -6.71 -0.60 -4.21
N ILE A 39 -6.17 0.62 -4.15
CA ILE A 39 -5.19 1.11 -5.12
C ILE A 39 -4.04 1.71 -4.32
N CYS A 40 -2.84 1.17 -4.43
CA CYS A 40 -1.65 1.76 -3.83
C CYS A 40 -0.76 2.34 -4.92
N LEU A 41 -0.24 3.54 -4.68
CA LEU A 41 0.64 4.24 -5.59
C LEU A 41 1.90 4.61 -4.84
N ASP A 42 3.01 3.98 -5.22
CA ASP A 42 4.27 4.16 -4.52
C ASP A 42 5.37 4.60 -5.49
N ASP A 43 6.15 5.58 -5.04
CA ASP A 43 7.43 5.92 -5.65
C ASP A 43 8.54 5.34 -4.78
N VAL A 44 9.06 4.17 -5.17
CA VAL A 44 10.10 3.47 -4.42
C VAL A 44 11.47 4.00 -4.83
N THR A 45 12.23 4.50 -3.85
CA THR A 45 13.65 4.83 -4.06
C THR A 45 14.51 3.81 -3.33
N TYR A 46 15.20 2.95 -4.08
CA TYR A 46 16.11 1.96 -3.51
C TYR A 46 17.43 2.60 -3.07
N ALA A 47 18.20 1.89 -2.23
CA ALA A 47 19.49 2.36 -1.70
C ALA A 47 20.52 2.76 -2.78
N ASN A 48 20.34 2.29 -4.03
CA ASN A 48 21.15 2.66 -5.18
C ASN A 48 20.60 3.89 -5.96
N ASN A 49 19.66 4.65 -5.40
CA ASN A 49 18.97 5.79 -6.00
C ASN A 49 18.12 5.48 -7.25
N SER A 50 17.89 4.20 -7.56
CA SER A 50 16.94 3.83 -8.61
C SER A 50 15.52 4.16 -8.15
N LYS A 51 14.79 4.90 -8.98
CA LYS A 51 13.38 5.22 -8.76
C LYS A 51 12.51 4.24 -9.53
N MET A 52 11.54 3.67 -8.85
CA MET A 52 10.59 2.72 -9.39
C MET A 52 9.19 3.21 -9.09
N LYS A 53 8.32 3.22 -10.11
CA LYS A 53 6.90 3.47 -9.90
C LYS A 53 6.21 2.14 -9.68
N VAL A 54 5.43 2.06 -8.61
CA VAL A 54 4.64 0.90 -8.25
C VAL A 54 3.17 1.29 -8.28
N ILE A 55 2.39 0.50 -9.00
CA ILE A 55 0.94 0.65 -9.05
C ILE A 55 0.36 -0.68 -8.64
N GLU A 56 -0.23 -0.72 -7.45
CA GLU A 56 -0.98 -1.87 -6.98
C GLU A 56 -2.48 -1.60 -7.15
N ASN A 57 -3.19 -2.54 -7.77
CA ASN A 57 -4.65 -2.57 -7.77
C ASN A 57 -5.12 -3.91 -7.21
N GLY A 58 -6.00 -3.86 -6.21
CA GLY A 58 -6.53 -5.04 -5.59
C GLY A 58 -7.99 -4.93 -5.19
N PHE A 59 -8.52 -6.04 -4.70
CA PHE A 59 -9.83 -6.09 -4.07
C PHE A 59 -9.88 -7.16 -3.00
N VAL A 60 -10.66 -6.90 -1.95
CA VAL A 60 -10.87 -7.85 -0.86
C VAL A 60 -11.75 -9.00 -1.34
N VAL A 61 -11.25 -10.23 -1.26
CA VAL A 61 -11.98 -11.45 -1.63
C VAL A 61 -12.51 -12.21 -0.42
N SER A 62 -11.93 -11.97 0.77
CA SER A 62 -12.40 -12.58 2.01
C SER A 62 -12.08 -11.71 3.22
N LYS A 63 -12.97 -11.71 4.22
CA LYS A 63 -12.76 -11.05 5.52
C LYS A 63 -13.25 -11.94 6.66
N ARG A 64 -12.36 -12.20 7.64
CA ARG A 64 -12.68 -12.95 8.86
C ARG A 64 -11.96 -12.33 10.07
N LYS A 65 -12.69 -11.71 10.99
CA LYS A 65 -12.13 -11.04 12.18
C LYS A 65 -10.97 -10.11 11.80
N ASN A 66 -9.74 -10.44 12.22
CA ASN A 66 -8.51 -9.67 11.99
C ASN A 66 -7.74 -10.14 10.75
N VAL A 67 -8.35 -10.92 9.87
CA VAL A 67 -7.73 -11.43 8.64
C VAL A 67 -8.49 -10.91 7.43
N LEU A 68 -7.76 -10.34 6.48
CA LEU A 68 -8.19 -10.00 5.14
C LEU A 68 -7.46 -10.87 4.13
N ILE A 69 -8.16 -11.32 3.10
CA ILE A 69 -7.53 -11.87 1.89
C ILE A 69 -7.85 -10.92 0.75
N TYR A 70 -6.82 -10.44 0.08
CA TYR A 70 -6.93 -9.57 -1.07
C TYR A 70 -6.30 -10.23 -2.29
N GLN A 71 -6.95 -10.06 -3.43
CA GLN A 71 -6.37 -10.34 -4.72
C GLN A 71 -5.77 -9.05 -5.24
N SER A 72 -4.51 -9.08 -5.63
CA SER A 72 -3.73 -7.93 -6.07
C SER A 72 -3.14 -8.15 -7.46
N ASN A 73 -3.02 -7.06 -8.20
CA ASN A 73 -2.22 -6.93 -9.41
C ASN A 73 -1.29 -5.72 -9.24
N THR A 74 -0.01 -6.00 -9.05
CA THR A 74 1.04 -5.00 -8.80
C THR A 74 1.92 -4.86 -10.03
N LEU A 75 2.06 -3.64 -10.52
CA LEU A 75 2.91 -3.30 -11.66
C LEU A 75 4.12 -2.49 -11.16
N PHE A 76 5.31 -2.99 -11.41
CA PHE A 76 6.58 -2.30 -11.19
C PHE A 76 7.12 -1.81 -12.53
N LEU A 77 7.39 -0.52 -12.63
CA LEU A 77 8.04 0.11 -13.79
C LEU A 77 9.55 0.22 -13.53
N LEU A 78 10.33 -0.69 -14.14
CA LEU A 78 11.79 -0.75 -14.05
C LEU A 78 12.41 0.10 -15.16
N GLY A 79 12.33 1.42 -15.03
CA GLY A 79 12.66 2.33 -16.13
C GLY A 79 11.54 2.39 -17.18
N ASN A 80 11.90 2.69 -18.43
CA ASN A 80 10.91 2.92 -19.50
C ASN A 80 10.48 1.65 -20.25
N ASP A 81 11.35 0.63 -20.30
CA ASP A 81 11.21 -0.48 -21.25
C ASP A 81 10.96 -1.84 -20.57
N ILE A 82 11.06 -1.93 -19.24
CA ILE A 82 10.91 -3.18 -18.49
C ILE A 82 9.81 -3.02 -17.46
N THR A 83 8.88 -3.98 -17.45
CA THR A 83 7.81 -4.03 -16.46
C THR A 83 7.76 -5.37 -15.76
N VAL A 84 7.45 -5.35 -14.47
CA VAL A 84 7.15 -6.56 -13.70
C VAL A 84 5.71 -6.50 -13.24
N ASN A 85 4.91 -7.48 -13.65
CA ASN A 85 3.53 -7.64 -13.22
C ASN A 85 3.44 -8.81 -12.24
N ILE A 86 2.91 -8.55 -11.05
CA ILE A 86 2.71 -9.57 -10.02
C ILE A 86 1.22 -9.69 -9.73
N LYS A 87 0.65 -10.85 -10.05
CA LYS A 87 -0.71 -11.19 -9.63
C LYS A 87 -0.63 -12.06 -8.39
N ALA A 88 -1.23 -11.61 -7.29
CA ALA A 88 -1.07 -12.26 -6.01
C ALA A 88 -2.38 -12.44 -5.25
N ILE A 89 -2.45 -13.49 -4.43
CA ILE A 89 -3.38 -13.64 -3.32
C ILE A 89 -2.60 -13.43 -2.05
N ILE A 90 -2.97 -12.43 -1.27
CA ILE A 90 -2.25 -12.03 -0.07
C ILE A 90 -3.19 -12.08 1.13
N GLU A 91 -2.72 -12.70 2.21
CA GLU A 91 -3.39 -12.68 3.50
C GLU A 91 -2.75 -11.58 4.36
N SER A 92 -3.54 -10.57 4.74
CA SER A 92 -3.13 -9.57 5.72
C SER A 92 -3.79 -9.86 7.06
N ARG A 93 -2.99 -9.91 8.13
CA ARG A 93 -3.45 -10.11 9.50
C ARG A 93 -3.14 -8.87 10.34
N ALA A 94 -4.16 -8.25 10.90
CA ALA A 94 -4.01 -7.13 11.81
C ALA A 94 -3.51 -7.61 13.19
N GLY A 95 -2.32 -7.14 13.57
CA GLY A 95 -1.72 -7.32 14.88
C GLY A 95 -2.10 -6.22 15.86
N GLU A 96 -1.26 -6.01 16.87
CA GLU A 96 -1.42 -4.92 17.83
C GLU A 96 -0.93 -3.59 17.28
N THR A 97 0.21 -3.58 16.59
CA THR A 97 0.90 -2.37 16.09
C THR A 97 1.34 -2.46 14.62
N SER A 98 1.06 -3.58 13.95
CA SER A 98 1.47 -3.85 12.58
C SER A 98 0.47 -4.74 11.84
N PHE A 99 0.60 -4.80 10.52
CA PHE A 99 0.02 -5.84 9.69
C PHE A 99 1.08 -6.89 9.37
N ASN A 100 0.72 -8.17 9.46
CA ASN A 100 1.53 -9.25 8.91
C ASN A 100 0.91 -9.66 7.57
N ASN A 101 1.67 -9.46 6.49
CA ASN A 101 1.25 -9.75 5.13
C ASN A 101 1.94 -11.03 4.64
N GLN A 102 1.17 -11.97 4.11
CA GLN A 102 1.71 -13.21 3.57
C GLN A 102 1.14 -13.48 2.18
N PHE A 103 2.03 -13.57 1.19
CA PHE A 103 1.69 -14.06 -0.14
C PHE A 103 1.33 -15.55 -0.05
N LYS A 104 0.08 -15.89 -0.39
CA LYS A 104 -0.39 -17.28 -0.46
C LYS A 104 -0.16 -17.87 -1.84
N GLN A 105 -0.31 -17.04 -2.86
CA GLN A 105 -0.07 -17.36 -4.26
C GLN A 105 0.44 -16.11 -4.95
N ALA A 106 1.40 -16.25 -5.86
CA ALA A 106 1.87 -15.16 -6.69
C ALA A 106 2.29 -15.71 -8.06
N MET A 107 2.05 -14.93 -9.10
CA MET A 107 2.55 -15.16 -10.44
C MET A 107 3.29 -13.91 -10.89
N ILE A 108 4.56 -14.07 -11.25
CA ILE A 108 5.43 -12.98 -11.69
C ILE A 108 5.56 -13.07 -13.20
N GLN A 109 5.29 -11.96 -13.88
CA GLN A 109 5.52 -11.79 -15.31
C GLN A 109 6.47 -10.61 -15.49
N VAL A 110 7.51 -10.82 -16.30
CA VAL A 110 8.47 -9.77 -16.68
C VAL A 110 8.36 -9.57 -18.18
N ASP A 111 8.09 -8.33 -18.60
CA ASP A 111 7.98 -7.93 -20.00
C ASP A 111 9.13 -6.97 -20.37
N GLY A 112 9.46 -6.88 -21.66
CA GLY A 112 10.56 -6.03 -22.16
C GLY A 112 11.94 -6.71 -22.21
N LEU A 113 11.99 -7.99 -21.84
CA LEU A 113 13.20 -8.84 -21.82
C LEU A 113 13.00 -10.16 -22.59
N ASP A 114 12.20 -10.14 -23.64
CA ASP A 114 11.79 -11.38 -24.35
C ASP A 114 12.82 -11.90 -25.36
N ASP A 115 13.90 -11.13 -25.62
CA ASP A 115 15.05 -11.60 -26.37
C ASP A 115 15.83 -12.68 -25.58
N PRO A 116 16.06 -13.89 -26.16
CA PRO A 116 16.85 -14.93 -25.54
C PRO A 116 18.21 -14.49 -24.99
N ALA A 117 18.87 -13.49 -25.61
CA ALA A 117 20.15 -12.97 -25.13
C ALA A 117 20.08 -12.36 -23.72
N ARG A 118 18.88 -11.94 -23.29
CA ARG A 118 18.61 -11.31 -21.98
C ARG A 118 17.89 -12.23 -21.00
N ALA A 119 17.73 -13.52 -21.33
CA ALA A 119 17.04 -14.49 -20.48
C ALA A 119 17.62 -14.57 -19.05
N ASN A 120 18.94 -14.47 -18.90
CA ASN A 120 19.59 -14.46 -17.59
C ASN A 120 19.24 -13.22 -16.75
N GLU A 121 19.07 -12.07 -17.40
CA GLU A 121 18.65 -10.83 -16.72
C GLU A 121 17.20 -10.95 -16.26
N LYS A 122 16.31 -11.44 -17.15
CA LYS A 122 14.91 -11.72 -16.84
C LYS A 122 14.78 -12.68 -15.65
N ALA A 123 15.54 -13.77 -15.65
CA ALA A 123 15.54 -14.76 -14.57
C ALA A 123 16.00 -14.16 -13.22
N LYS A 124 17.03 -13.30 -13.21
CA LYS A 124 17.48 -12.61 -11.99
C LYS A 124 16.42 -11.68 -11.41
N ILE A 125 15.69 -10.96 -12.27
CA ILE A 125 14.58 -10.11 -11.84
C ILE A 125 13.47 -10.97 -11.23
N ILE A 126 13.06 -12.05 -11.91
CA ILE A 126 12.04 -12.98 -11.37
C ILE A 126 12.48 -13.49 -9.99
N GLN A 127 13.70 -14.02 -9.87
CA GLN A 127 14.22 -14.53 -8.60
C GLN A 127 14.18 -13.47 -7.49
N SER A 128 14.55 -12.22 -7.78
CA SER A 128 14.53 -11.16 -6.77
C SER A 128 13.14 -10.88 -6.21
N PHE A 129 12.09 -11.00 -7.04
CA PHE A 129 10.70 -10.86 -6.58
C PHE A 129 10.18 -12.13 -5.91
N GLU A 130 10.61 -13.32 -6.36
CA GLU A 130 10.30 -14.58 -5.68
C GLU A 130 10.84 -14.59 -4.25
N ASP A 131 12.06 -14.09 -4.03
CA ASP A 131 12.68 -13.99 -2.71
C ASP A 131 11.82 -13.11 -1.78
N VAL A 132 11.39 -11.93 -2.26
CA VAL A 132 10.49 -11.02 -1.51
C VAL A 132 9.14 -11.66 -1.20
N ILE A 133 8.54 -12.34 -2.18
CA ILE A 133 7.25 -13.04 -2.01
C ILE A 133 7.35 -14.19 -1.00
N SER A 134 8.50 -14.87 -0.98
CA SER A 134 8.75 -16.02 -0.11
C SER A 134 9.04 -15.63 1.34
N ASP A 135 9.33 -14.36 1.60
CA ASP A 135 9.60 -13.86 2.94
C ASP A 135 8.35 -13.99 3.83
N LYS A 136 8.49 -14.85 4.85
CA LYS A 136 7.43 -15.13 5.83
C LYS A 136 7.35 -14.08 6.93
N HIS A 137 8.29 -13.12 6.96
CA HIS A 137 8.38 -12.09 7.98
C HIS A 137 8.15 -10.68 7.42
N ASN A 138 7.11 -10.53 6.61
CA ASN A 138 6.68 -9.23 6.12
C ASN A 138 5.71 -8.55 7.11
N GLU A 139 6.28 -7.96 8.17
CA GLU A 139 5.56 -7.08 9.08
C GLU A 139 5.68 -5.63 8.66
N THR A 140 4.53 -5.00 8.42
CA THR A 140 4.42 -3.59 8.04
C THR A 140 3.86 -2.82 9.24
N PRO A 141 4.66 -1.97 9.90
CA PRO A 141 4.19 -1.14 11.00
C PRO A 141 3.02 -0.25 10.59
N TYR A 142 2.14 0.03 11.54
CA TYR A 142 1.10 1.03 11.37
C TYR A 142 1.71 2.43 11.21
N SER A 143 1.39 3.14 10.12
CA SER A 143 1.91 4.50 9.89
C SER A 143 0.83 5.58 10.02
N SER A 144 -0.25 5.52 9.25
CA SER A 144 -1.44 6.38 9.46
C SER A 144 -2.62 5.95 8.59
N VAL A 145 -3.82 6.41 8.94
CA VAL A 145 -5.04 6.27 8.15
C VAL A 145 -5.83 7.59 8.13
N ALA A 146 -6.12 8.10 6.93
CA ALA A 146 -6.97 9.28 6.73
C ALA A 146 -8.30 8.91 6.07
N LEU A 147 -9.41 9.52 6.51
CA LEU A 147 -10.72 9.38 5.85
C LEU A 147 -10.92 10.51 4.84
N THR A 148 -11.46 10.16 3.68
CA THR A 148 -11.81 11.08 2.59
C THR A 148 -13.21 10.77 2.07
N ASP A 149 -13.77 11.67 1.26
CA ASP A 149 -15.06 11.47 0.60
C ASP A 149 -15.09 10.27 -0.35
N LYS A 150 -13.93 9.76 -0.77
CA LYS A 150 -13.76 8.64 -1.69
C LYS A 150 -13.43 7.31 -0.99
N GLY A 151 -13.26 7.32 0.34
CA GLY A 151 -12.84 6.17 1.14
C GLY A 151 -11.70 6.51 2.10
N TYR A 152 -10.75 5.59 2.31
CA TYR A 152 -9.66 5.80 3.28
C TYR A 152 -8.29 5.74 2.59
N ILE A 153 -7.33 6.52 3.07
CA ILE A 153 -5.91 6.47 2.69
C ILE A 153 -5.18 5.75 3.82
N ILE A 154 -4.47 4.67 3.51
CA ILE A 154 -3.56 3.99 4.43
C ILE A 154 -2.15 4.30 4.00
N THR A 155 -1.37 4.79 4.94
CA THR A 155 0.05 5.08 4.75
C THR A 155 0.83 3.95 5.40
N GLN A 156 1.76 3.32 4.68
CA GLN A 156 2.55 2.16 5.13
C GLN A 156 4.05 2.40 4.94
N VAL A 157 4.88 2.14 5.97
CA VAL A 157 6.34 2.10 5.83
C VAL A 157 6.73 0.65 5.60
N GLU A 158 7.25 0.36 4.41
CA GLU A 158 7.71 -0.98 4.06
C GLU A 158 9.05 -1.28 4.75
N SER A 159 9.18 -2.48 5.33
CA SER A 159 10.35 -2.91 6.09
C SER A 159 11.67 -2.87 5.31
N HIS A 160 11.59 -2.96 3.98
CA HIS A 160 12.72 -3.02 3.06
C HIS A 160 12.89 -1.75 2.21
N SER A 161 12.12 -0.69 2.47
CA SER A 161 12.23 0.56 1.71
C SER A 161 12.13 1.79 2.61
N THR A 162 12.67 2.91 2.15
CA THR A 162 12.45 4.21 2.79
C THR A 162 11.13 4.85 2.35
N THR A 163 10.33 4.13 1.55
CA THR A 163 9.12 4.64 0.93
C THR A 163 7.91 4.44 1.82
N ILE A 164 7.07 5.47 1.78
CA ILE A 164 5.75 5.49 2.34
C ILE A 164 4.79 5.11 1.23
N SER A 165 4.12 3.97 1.36
CA SER A 165 3.08 3.54 0.42
C SER A 165 1.76 4.20 0.77
N GLU A 166 1.08 4.81 -0.22
CA GLU A 166 -0.24 5.40 -0.06
C GLU A 166 -1.31 4.56 -0.74
N CYS A 167 -2.12 3.87 0.06
CA CYS A 167 -3.18 2.98 -0.40
C CYS A 167 -4.56 3.62 -0.23
N TYR A 168 -5.26 3.81 -1.34
CA TYR A 168 -6.64 4.27 -1.41
C TYR A 168 -7.59 3.09 -1.37
N VAL A 169 -8.50 3.07 -0.40
CA VAL A 169 -9.52 2.02 -0.25
C VAL A 169 -10.87 2.59 -0.63
N THR A 170 -11.46 2.10 -1.73
CA THR A 170 -12.81 2.46 -2.14
C THR A 170 -13.79 1.35 -1.76
N PRO A 171 -14.78 1.63 -0.88
CA PRO A 171 -15.80 0.65 -0.51
C PRO A 171 -16.60 0.14 -1.72
N TYR A 172 -16.94 -1.15 -1.73
CA TYR A 172 -17.72 -1.77 -2.82
C TYR A 172 -19.15 -1.21 -2.92
N LYS A 173 -19.70 -0.76 -1.79
CA LYS A 173 -20.94 0.01 -1.67
C LYS A 173 -20.62 1.30 -0.96
N LYS A 174 -21.13 2.43 -1.49
CA LYS A 174 -21.05 3.72 -0.79
C LYS A 174 -21.61 3.54 0.63
N PRO A 175 -20.97 4.11 1.66
CA PRO A 175 -21.58 4.14 2.98
C PRO A 175 -22.97 4.77 2.83
N GLU A 176 -24.01 4.04 3.24
CA GLU A 176 -25.34 4.62 3.34
C GLU A 176 -25.23 5.75 4.36
N ASN A 177 -25.45 6.98 3.90
CA ASN A 177 -25.58 8.12 4.80
C ASN A 177 -26.81 7.86 5.67
N THR A 178 -26.62 7.30 6.85
CA THR A 178 -27.62 7.35 7.91
C THR A 178 -27.79 8.83 8.24
N LYS A 179 -28.86 9.42 7.68
CA LYS A 179 -29.39 10.72 8.13
C LYS A 179 -29.87 10.60 9.58
#